data_AF-A0A166UFF2-F1
#
_entry.id   AF-A0A166UFF2-F1
#
_cell.length_a   1.000
_cell.length_b   1.000
_cell.length_c   1.000
_cell.angle_alpha   90.00
_cell.angle_beta   90.00
_cell.angle_gamma   90.00
#
_symmetry.space_group_name_H-M   'P 1'
#
loop_
_entity.id
_entity.type
_entity.pdbx_description
1 polymer ?
#
loop_
_entity_poly.entity_id
_entity_poly.type
_entity_poly.pdbx_seq_one_letter_code
_entity_poly.pdbx_strand_id
1 'polypeptide(L)' 'MMHGYWGWGMMPMMIVCFLLIIAILVFFIISFNGRKDYRHDRKPIEILNEKLASGEISEEEYKRKRQILTEKYDIDK' A
#
# COMPACT_ATOMS: atom_id res chain seq x y z
N MET A 1 9.99 -36.72 43.01
CA MET A 1 9.21 -36.80 41.76
C MET A 1 8.79 -35.39 41.33
N MET A 2 9.69 -34.60 40.76
CA MET A 2 9.38 -33.23 40.30
C MET A 2 10.30 -32.87 39.12
N HIS A 3 10.26 -33.64 38.03
CA HIS A 3 11.01 -33.35 36.81
C HIS A 3 10.19 -33.67 35.54
N GLY A 4 8.86 -33.52 35.62
CA GLY A 4 7.94 -33.76 34.48
C GLY A 4 7.49 -32.50 33.73
N TYR A 5 7.69 -31.30 34.31
CA TYR A 5 7.12 -30.05 33.78
C TYR A 5 8.07 -29.23 32.89
N TRP A 6 9.32 -29.65 32.73
CA TRP A 6 10.30 -28.94 31.90
C TRP A 6 10.26 -29.34 30.42
N GLY A 7 9.63 -30.46 30.07
CA GLY A 7 9.52 -30.93 28.67
C GLY A 7 8.29 -30.42 27.91
N TRP A 8 7.17 -30.18 28.60
CA TRP A 8 5.91 -29.76 27.97
C TRP A 8 5.76 -28.24 27.77
N GLY A 9 6.50 -27.43 28.53
CA GLY A 9 6.46 -25.96 28.40
C GLY A 9 7.50 -25.38 27.43
N MET A 10 8.59 -26.11 27.14
CA MET A 10 9.70 -25.59 26.32
C MET A 10 9.47 -25.73 24.82
N MET A 11 8.74 -26.76 24.38
CA MET A 11 8.40 -26.98 22.97
C MET A 11 7.48 -25.90 22.37
N PRO A 12 6.36 -25.50 23.02
CA PRO A 12 5.51 -24.44 22.47
C PRO A 12 6.19 -23.07 22.46
N MET A 13 7.09 -22.80 23.42
CA MET A 13 7.84 -21.53 23.48
C MET A 13 8.72 -21.32 22.23
N MET A 14 9.37 -22.37 21.75
CA MET A 14 10.22 -22.28 20.55
C MET A 14 9.40 -21.99 19.29
N ILE A 15 8.21 -22.61 19.17
CA ILE A 15 7.29 -22.37 18.04
C ILE A 15 6.73 -20.95 18.08
N VAL A 16 6.37 -20.45 19.27
CA VAL A 16 5.87 -19.07 19.44
C VAL A 16 6.93 -18.04 19.07
N CYS A 17 8.19 -18.24 19.47
CA CYS A 17 9.30 -17.38 19.05
C CYS A 17 9.47 -17.36 17.53
N PHE A 18 9.36 -18.52 16.87
CA PHE A 18 9.47 -18.61 15.42
C PHE A 18 8.30 -17.90 14.71
N LEU A 19 7.07 -18.09 15.19
CA LEU A 19 5.89 -17.40 14.69
C LEU A 19 5.97 -15.88 14.88
N LEU A 20 6.52 -15.41 16.01
CA LEU A 20 6.74 -13.98 16.25
C LEU A 20 7.69 -13.37 15.23
N ILE A 21 8.79 -14.05 14.89
CA ILE A 21 9.74 -13.57 13.87
C ILE A 21 9.05 -13.46 12.50
N ILE A 22 8.27 -14.47 12.10
CA ILE A 22 7.52 -14.45 10.85
C ILE A 22 6.48 -13.31 10.85
N ALA A 23 5.75 -13.13 11.95
CA ALA A 23 4.76 -12.08 12.09
C ALA A 23 5.38 -10.67 11.96
N ILE A 24 6.56 -10.44 12.53
CA ILE A 24 7.28 -9.17 12.39
C ILE A 24 7.70 -8.94 10.93
N LEU A 25 8.23 -9.96 10.25
CA LEU A 25 8.59 -9.88 8.83
C LEU A 25 7.38 -9.53 7.96
N VAL A 26 6.26 -10.24 8.14
CA VAL A 26 5.01 -9.98 7.43
C VAL A 26 4.47 -8.58 7.74
N PHE A 27 4.51 -8.16 9.02
CA PHE A 27 4.11 -6.82 9.43
C PHE A 27 4.97 -5.74 8.78
N PHE A 28 6.29 -5.91 8.71
CA PHE A 28 7.18 -4.97 8.02
C PHE A 28 6.89 -4.91 6.52
N ILE A 29 6.67 -6.05 5.85
CA ILE A 29 6.33 -6.10 4.43
C ILE A 29 4.98 -5.41 4.18
N ILE A 30 3.96 -5.70 4.98
CA ILE A 30 2.63 -5.06 4.86
C ILE A 30 2.71 -3.58 5.20
N SER A 31 3.47 -3.18 6.23
CA SER A 31 3.64 -1.78 6.61
C SER A 31 4.43 -0.97 5.58
N PHE A 32 5.38 -1.59 4.87
CA PHE A 32 6.11 -0.94 3.77
C PHE A 32 5.31 -0.94 2.46
N ASN A 33 4.52 -1.98 2.17
CA ASN A 33 3.62 -2.00 1.01
C ASN A 33 2.34 -1.19 1.21
N GLY A 34 1.87 -1.02 2.45
CA GLY A 34 0.68 -0.23 2.80
C GLY A 34 0.84 1.28 2.59
N ARG A 35 2.05 1.75 2.29
CA ARG A 35 2.30 3.14 1.85
C ARG A 35 2.33 3.31 0.33
N LYS A 36 2.16 2.24 -0.45
CA LYS A 36 2.08 2.30 -1.91
C LYS A 36 0.67 2.23 -2.47
N ASP A 37 -0.36 2.11 -1.63
CA ASP A 37 -1.75 2.14 -2.08
C ASP A 37 -2.43 3.51 -1.96
N TYR A 38 -1.72 4.55 -1.52
CA TYR A 38 -2.16 5.95 -1.67
C TYR A 38 -1.90 6.51 -3.08
N ARG A 39 -1.69 5.63 -4.06
CA ARG A 39 -1.58 6.01 -5.48
C ARG A 39 -2.82 5.65 -6.29
N HIS A 40 -3.78 4.94 -5.69
CA HIS A 40 -5.05 4.64 -6.38
C HIS A 40 -6.06 5.80 -6.35
N ASP A 41 -5.82 6.81 -5.52
CA ASP A 41 -6.72 7.97 -5.36
C ASP A 41 -6.06 9.33 -5.64
N ARG A 42 -4.88 9.34 -6.28
CA ARG A 42 -4.47 10.58 -6.95
C ARG A 42 -5.38 10.73 -8.14
N LYS A 43 -6.39 11.58 -7.99
CA LYS A 43 -7.32 11.95 -9.05
C LYS A 43 -6.49 12.14 -10.33
N PRO A 44 -6.83 11.48 -11.45
CA PRO A 44 -6.09 11.60 -12.70
C PRO A 44 -5.80 13.05 -13.13
N ILE A 45 -6.65 13.98 -12.68
CA ILE A 45 -6.50 15.45 -12.80
C ILE A 45 -5.26 15.99 -12.07
N GLU A 46 -4.90 15.46 -10.91
CA GLU A 46 -3.75 15.90 -10.11
C GLU A 46 -2.42 15.54 -10.78
N ILE A 47 -2.34 14.34 -11.38
CA ILE A 47 -1.18 13.92 -12.20
C ILE A 47 -1.06 14.79 -13.46
N LEU A 48 -2.19 15.19 -14.07
CA LEU A 48 -2.17 16.12 -15.21
C LEU A 48 -1.71 17.52 -14.79
N ASN A 49 -2.12 18.01 -13.63
CA ASN A 49 -1.68 19.31 -13.11
C ASN A 49 -0.18 19.34 -12.86
N GLU A 50 0.36 18.26 -12.28
CA GLU A 50 1.80 18.12 -12.02
C GLU A 50 2.61 18.18 -13.32
N LYS A 51 2.13 17.51 -14.38
CA LYS A 51 2.76 17.52 -15.72
C LYS A 51 2.64 18.87 -16.44
N LEU A 52 1.56 19.61 -16.23
CA LEU A 52 1.39 20.96 -16.76
C LEU A 52 2.38 21.92 -16.07
N ALA A 53 2.51 21.80 -14.74
CA ALA A 53 3.44 22.61 -13.95
C ALA A 53 4.91 22.30 -14.24
N SER A 54 5.24 21.05 -14.58
CA SER A 54 6.58 20.67 -15.05
C SER A 54 6.88 21.09 -16.49
N GLY A 55 5.86 21.54 -17.24
CA GLY A 55 5.99 21.91 -18.65
C GLY A 55 6.14 20.72 -19.61
N GLU A 56 5.89 19.49 -19.13
CA GLU A 56 5.93 18.27 -19.96
C GLU A 56 4.77 18.19 -20.96
N ILE A 57 3.67 18.91 -20.69
CA ILE A 57 2.48 18.96 -21.55
C ILE A 57 2.10 20.42 -21.83
N SER A 58 1.56 20.68 -23.01
CA SER A 58 1.04 22.01 -23.35
C SER A 58 -0.36 22.23 -22.75
N GLU A 59 -0.77 23.50 -22.60
CA GLU A 59 -2.11 23.85 -22.12
C GLU A 59 -3.25 23.25 -22.98
N GLU A 60 -3.02 23.17 -24.29
CA GLU A 60 -3.96 22.57 -25.26
C GLU A 60 -4.19 21.08 -24.95
N GLU A 61 -3.11 20.34 -24.69
CA GLU A 61 -3.17 18.91 -24.39
C GLU A 61 -3.78 18.66 -23.00
N TYR A 62 -3.48 19.54 -22.04
CA TYR A 62 -4.09 19.52 -20.71
C TYR A 62 -5.61 19.69 -20.77
N LYS A 63 -6.11 20.69 -21.51
CA LYS A 63 -7.56 20.97 -21.63
C LYS A 63 -8.31 19.77 -22.21
N ARG A 64 -7.77 19.16 -23.27
CA ARG A 64 -8.37 17.98 -23.92
C ARG A 64 -8.44 16.78 -22.98
N LYS A 65 -7.35 16.47 -22.26
CA LYS A 65 -7.31 15.34 -21.31
C LYS A 65 -8.19 15.57 -20.08
N ARG A 66 -8.28 16.82 -19.60
CA ARG A 66 -9.15 17.20 -18.47
C ARG A 66 -10.63 17.01 -18.81
N GLN A 67 -11.07 17.38 -20.03
CA GLN A 67 -12.44 17.15 -20.46
C GLN A 67 -12.79 15.66 -20.48
N ILE A 68 -11.96 14.83 -21.11
CA ILE A 68 -12.18 13.38 -21.20
C ILE A 68 -12.29 12.74 -19.81
N LEU A 69 -11.44 13.16 -18.87
CA LEU A 69 -11.45 12.63 -17.51
C LEU A 69 -12.66 13.10 -16.70
N THR A 70 -13.12 14.34 -16.90
CA THR A 70 -14.31 14.87 -16.23
C THR A 70 -15.57 14.16 -16.75
N GLU A 71 -15.64 13.91 -18.04
CA GLU A 71 -16.73 13.19 -18.69
C GLU A 71 -16.79 11.73 -18.27
N LYS A 72 -15.65 11.03 -18.20
CA LYS A 72 -15.58 9.66 -17.65
C LYS A 72 -16.00 9.56 -16.19
N TYR A 73 -15.68 10.56 -15.37
CA TYR A 73 -16.03 10.57 -13.95
C TYR A 73 -17.54 10.77 -13.71
N ASP A 74 -18.24 11.37 -14.67
CA ASP A 74 -19.68 11.59 -14.61
C ASP A 74 -20.46 10.32 -15.02
N ILE A 75 -19.90 9.51 -15.93
CA ILE A 75 -20.53 8.26 -16.41
C ILE A 75 -20.44 7.11 -15.39
N ASP A 76 -19.45 7.13 -14.49
CA ASP A 76 -19.25 6.08 -13.47
C ASP A 76 -20.04 6.33 -12.17
N LYS A 77 -20.89 7.36 -12.12
CA LYS A 77 -21.72 7.75 -10.96
C LYS A 77 -23.18 7.35 -11.13
#